data_AF-I4EN30-F1
#
_entry.id   AF-I4EN30-F1
#
_cell.length_a   1.000
_cell.length_b   1.000
_cell.length_c   1.000
_cell.angle_alpha   90.00
_cell.angle_beta   90.00
_cell.angle_gamma   90.00
#
_symmetry.space_group_name_H-M   'P 1'
#
loop_
_entity.id
_entity.type
_entity.pdbx_description
1 polymer ?
#
loop_
_entity_poly.entity_id
_entity_poly.type
_entity_poly.pdbx_seq_one_letter_code
_entity_poly.pdbx_strand_id
1 'polypeptide(L)'
;MDKKKRLAKLLADLKTYDRVILDCPPGLTETADQVMRAADLIVIPVIPSPLSTRAYDAVVQHLGGRTPLLPVHVMVDKRRALHAEALSRHPDWPVIPMASGIESMAVKRAPVGAFAPRSAAAQAFADLWRRIEHRLAA
;
A
#
# COMPACT_ATOMS: atom_id res chain seq x y z
N MET A 1 -17.99 -14.01 22.10
CA MET A 1 -17.94 -13.09 20.94
C MET A 1 -16.90 -13.62 19.97
N ASP A 2 -17.26 -13.90 18.73
CA ASP A 2 -16.32 -14.44 17.74
C ASP A 2 -15.28 -13.35 17.37
N LYS A 3 -14.01 -13.58 17.73
CA LYS A 3 -12.92 -12.60 17.55
C LYS A 3 -12.82 -12.15 16.09
N LYS A 4 -13.17 -13.03 15.15
CA LYS A 4 -13.10 -12.83 13.69
C LYS A 4 -13.98 -11.70 13.15
N LYS A 5 -15.02 -11.29 13.87
CA LYS A 5 -15.96 -10.24 13.43
C LYS A 5 -15.81 -8.92 14.19
N ARG A 6 -14.86 -8.83 15.13
CA ARG A 6 -14.71 -7.66 16.00
C ARG A 6 -14.33 -6.41 15.20
N LEU A 7 -13.37 -6.53 14.28
CA LEU A 7 -12.91 -5.39 13.48
C LEU A 7 -14.01 -4.85 12.57
N ALA A 8 -14.71 -5.72 11.84
CA ALA A 8 -15.82 -5.32 10.97
C ALA A 8 -16.91 -4.54 11.72
N LYS A 9 -17.21 -4.93 12.97
CA LYS A 9 -18.15 -4.20 13.83
C LYS A 9 -17.62 -2.80 14.20
N LEU A 10 -16.35 -2.69 14.60
CA LEU A 10 -15.74 -1.39 14.91
C LEU A 10 -15.73 -0.46 13.69
N LEU A 11 -15.44 -1.00 12.50
CA LEU A 11 -15.50 -0.23 11.25
C LEU A 11 -16.93 0.22 10.92
N ALA A 12 -17.95 -0.58 11.25
CA ALA A 12 -19.34 -0.20 11.05
C ALA A 12 -19.81 0.97 11.91
N ASP A 13 -19.12 1.26 13.03
CA ASP A 13 -19.38 2.42 13.89
C ASP A 13 -18.67 3.69 13.36
N LEU A 14 -17.72 3.55 12.42
CA LEU A 14 -16.95 4.67 11.82
C LEU A 14 -17.56 5.20 10.52
N LYS A 15 -18.85 4.94 10.27
CA LYS A 15 -19.55 5.37 9.04
C LYS A 15 -19.61 6.88 8.79
N THR A 16 -19.19 7.71 9.75
CA THR A 16 -19.10 9.16 9.58
C THR A 16 -17.87 9.61 8.79
N TYR A 17 -16.91 8.71 8.54
CA TYR A 17 -15.73 9.00 7.74
C TYR A 17 -15.89 8.50 6.31
N ASP A 18 -15.50 9.30 5.33
CA ASP A 18 -15.51 8.88 3.93
C ASP A 18 -14.51 7.74 3.65
N ARG A 19 -13.39 7.73 4.39
CA ARG A 19 -12.30 6.76 4.24
C ARG A 19 -11.74 6.34 5.60
N VAL A 20 -11.43 5.06 5.74
CA VAL A 20 -10.71 4.50 6.89
C VAL A 20 -9.44 3.83 6.37
N ILE A 21 -8.27 4.31 6.82
CA ILE A 21 -6.97 3.73 6.46
C ILE A 21 -6.48 2.89 7.63
N LEU A 22 -6.23 1.60 7.38
CA LEU A 22 -5.74 0.66 8.37
C LEU A 22 -4.26 0.38 8.12
N ASP A 23 -3.39 0.96 8.94
CA ASP A 23 -1.96 0.63 8.93
C ASP A 23 -1.76 -0.73 9.60
N CYS A 24 -1.38 -1.73 8.80
CA CYS A 24 -1.33 -3.11 9.25
C CYS A 24 0.09 -3.47 9.70
N PRO A 25 0.24 -4.20 10.82
CA PRO A 25 1.54 -4.74 11.19
C PRO A 25 2.07 -5.68 10.10
N PRO A 26 3.40 -5.83 9.97
CA PRO A 26 3.97 -6.72 8.99
C PRO A 26 3.58 -8.19 9.25
N GLY A 27 3.41 -8.94 8.16
CA GLY A 27 3.19 -10.39 8.18
C GLY A 27 1.73 -10.84 8.18
N LEU A 28 1.52 -12.12 7.86
CA LEU A 28 0.21 -12.79 7.82
C LEU A 28 -0.17 -13.28 9.23
N THR A 29 -0.57 -12.36 10.10
CA THR A 29 -1.07 -12.66 11.46
C THR A 29 -2.59 -12.81 11.46
N GLU A 30 -3.18 -13.40 12.51
CA GLU A 30 -4.65 -13.50 12.65
C GLU A 30 -5.32 -12.11 12.61
N THR A 31 -4.67 -11.08 13.14
CA THR A 31 -5.16 -9.69 13.06
C THR A 31 -5.09 -9.16 11.64
N ALA A 32 -3.99 -9.39 10.92
CA ALA A 32 -3.86 -9.00 9.52
C ALA A 32 -4.92 -9.70 8.65
N ASP A 33 -5.22 -10.97 8.91
CA ASP A 33 -6.28 -11.71 8.21
C ASP A 33 -7.67 -11.13 8.41
N GLN A 34 -7.99 -10.66 9.63
CA GLN A 34 -9.25 -9.98 9.88
C GLN A 34 -9.33 -8.65 9.17
N VAL A 35 -8.23 -7.89 9.12
CA VAL A 35 -8.15 -6.62 8.38
C VAL A 35 -8.33 -6.85 6.89
N MET A 36 -7.58 -7.78 6.30
CA MET A 36 -7.62 -8.06 4.87
C MET A 36 -9.01 -8.55 4.39
N ARG A 37 -9.77 -9.24 5.25
CA ARG A 37 -11.14 -9.67 4.96
C ARG A 37 -12.18 -8.57 5.10
N ALA A 38 -11.88 -7.51 5.86
CA ALA A 38 -12.80 -6.41 6.13
C ALA A 38 -12.56 -5.19 5.23
N ALA A 39 -11.40 -5.10 4.56
CA ALA A 39 -11.04 -3.99 3.70
C ALA A 39 -11.70 -4.08 2.32
N ASP A 40 -12.11 -2.94 1.77
CA ASP A 40 -12.61 -2.83 0.40
C ASP A 40 -11.49 -2.88 -0.65
N LEU A 41 -10.27 -2.47 -0.26
CA LEU A 41 -9.06 -2.48 -1.08
C LEU A 41 -7.84 -2.68 -0.19
N ILE A 42 -6.90 -3.52 -0.62
CA ILE A 42 -5.61 -3.69 0.05
C ILE A 42 -4.51 -3.08 -0.82
N VAL A 43 -3.85 -2.05 -0.30
CA VAL A 43 -2.67 -1.44 -0.93
C VAL A 43 -1.42 -2.15 -0.40
N ILE A 44 -0.68 -2.82 -1.28
CA ILE A 44 0.48 -3.64 -0.87
C ILE A 44 1.78 -2.99 -1.35
N PRO A 45 2.62 -2.47 -0.44
CA PRO A 45 3.94 -1.98 -0.80
C PRO A 45 4.88 -3.14 -1.12
N VAL A 46 5.45 -3.14 -2.34
CA VAL A 46 6.37 -4.15 -2.84
C VAL A 46 7.68 -3.47 -3.26
N ILE A 47 8.75 -3.71 -2.51
CA ILE A 47 10.09 -3.29 -2.96
C ILE A 47 10.43 -4.13 -4.21
N PRO A 48 10.98 -3.55 -5.28
CA PRO A 48 11.40 -4.27 -6.49
C PRO A 48 12.55 -5.28 -6.27
N SER A 49 12.27 -6.35 -5.53
CA SER A 49 13.23 -7.38 -5.12
C SER A 49 12.59 -8.77 -5.19
N PRO A 50 13.39 -9.84 -5.39
CA PRO A 50 12.85 -11.21 -5.43
C PRO A 50 12.12 -11.61 -4.14
N LEU A 51 12.61 -11.19 -2.97
CA LEU A 51 11.99 -11.55 -1.70
C LEU A 51 10.62 -10.89 -1.53
N SER A 52 10.51 -9.60 -1.81
CA SER A 52 9.23 -8.88 -1.71
C SER A 52 8.22 -9.36 -2.75
N THR A 53 8.68 -9.76 -3.94
CA THR A 53 7.82 -10.36 -4.97
C THR A 53 7.22 -11.68 -4.47
N ARG A 54 8.05 -12.58 -3.92
CA ARG A 54 7.55 -13.84 -3.33
C ARG A 54 6.58 -13.62 -2.17
N ALA A 55 6.84 -12.62 -1.33
CA ALA A 55 5.94 -12.28 -0.23
C ALA A 55 4.58 -11.78 -0.75
N TYR A 56 4.59 -10.96 -1.80
CA TYR A 56 3.37 -10.54 -2.49
C TYR A 56 2.60 -11.76 -3.05
N ASP A 57 3.27 -12.68 -3.73
CA ASP A 57 2.63 -13.88 -4.28
C ASP A 57 1.97 -14.75 -3.19
N ALA A 58 2.60 -14.88 -2.02
CA ALA A 58 2.03 -15.58 -0.88
C ALA A 58 0.75 -14.90 -0.35
N VAL A 59 0.72 -13.55 -0.32
CA VAL A 59 -0.49 -12.80 0.05
C VAL A 59 -1.60 -13.01 -0.98
N VAL A 60 -1.27 -12.95 -2.29
CA VAL A 60 -2.23 -13.20 -3.38
C VAL A 60 -2.86 -14.58 -3.24
N GLN A 61 -2.03 -15.61 -3.01
CA GLN A 61 -2.49 -16.98 -2.80
C GLN A 61 -3.38 -17.11 -1.56
N HIS A 62 -2.99 -16.48 -0.45
CA HIS A 62 -3.73 -16.54 0.81
C HIS A 62 -5.11 -15.87 0.72
N LEU A 63 -5.23 -14.77 -0.02
CA LEU A 63 -6.49 -14.04 -0.16
C LEU A 63 -7.47 -14.69 -1.15
N GLY A 64 -6.98 -15.51 -2.07
CA GLY A 64 -7.81 -16.24 -3.03
C GLY A 64 -8.71 -15.33 -3.86
N GLY A 65 -8.28 -14.09 -4.14
CA GLY A 65 -9.02 -13.11 -4.95
C GLY A 65 -10.26 -12.50 -4.29
N ARG A 66 -10.49 -12.72 -2.98
CA ARG A 66 -11.69 -12.21 -2.29
C ARG A 66 -11.70 -10.69 -2.10
N THR A 67 -10.52 -10.09 -1.97
CA THR A 67 -10.35 -8.65 -1.74
C THR A 67 -9.49 -8.08 -2.86
N PRO A 68 -9.91 -6.97 -3.50
CA PRO A 68 -9.09 -6.29 -4.50
C PRO A 68 -7.72 -5.90 -3.96
N LEU A 69 -6.69 -6.11 -4.79
CA LEU A 69 -5.30 -5.76 -4.47
C LEU A 69 -4.81 -4.62 -5.36
N LEU A 70 -4.12 -3.67 -4.75
CA LEU A 70 -3.34 -2.64 -5.43
C LEU A 70 -1.86 -2.76 -5.01
N PRO A 71 -1.06 -3.57 -5.72
CA PRO A 71 0.37 -3.60 -5.50
C PRO A 71 1.03 -2.29 -5.94
N VAL A 72 2.04 -1.86 -5.19
CA VAL A 72 2.76 -0.59 -5.41
C VAL A 72 4.26 -0.85 -5.34
N HIS A 73 5.00 -0.47 -6.37
CA HIS A 73 6.46 -0.46 -6.29
C HIS A 73 6.94 0.64 -5.36
N VAL A 74 7.60 0.29 -4.26
CA VAL A 74 8.11 1.27 -3.28
C VAL A 74 9.63 1.23 -3.17
N MET A 75 10.22 2.34 -2.70
CA MET A 75 11.67 2.49 -2.55
C MET A 75 12.43 2.21 -3.86
N VAL A 76 11.88 2.67 -4.98
CA VAL A 76 12.44 2.36 -6.30
C VAL A 76 13.70 3.17 -6.58
N ASP A 77 14.83 2.48 -6.76
CA ASP A 77 16.04 3.02 -7.37
C ASP A 77 16.26 2.40 -8.76
N LYS A 78 15.98 3.18 -9.81
CA LYS A 78 16.08 2.73 -11.22
C LYS A 78 17.50 2.40 -11.67
N ARG A 79 18.53 2.79 -10.90
CA ARG A 79 19.93 2.45 -11.19
C ARG A 79 20.25 0.99 -10.89
N ARG A 80 19.39 0.31 -10.10
CA ARG A 80 19.54 -1.10 -9.75
C ARG A 80 18.87 -1.96 -10.82
N ALA A 81 19.62 -2.86 -11.46
CA ALA A 81 19.11 -3.72 -12.53
C ALA A 81 17.84 -4.51 -12.12
N LEU A 82 17.84 -5.11 -10.92
CA LEU A 82 16.68 -5.83 -10.39
C LEU A 82 15.43 -4.96 -10.25
N HIS A 83 15.60 -3.67 -9.93
CA HIS A 83 14.47 -2.75 -9.84
C HIS A 83 13.92 -2.42 -11.22
N ALA A 84 14.81 -2.13 -12.18
CA ALA A 84 14.42 -1.87 -13.56
C ALA A 84 13.66 -3.07 -14.18
N GLU A 85 14.13 -4.29 -13.93
CA GLU A 85 13.49 -5.53 -14.39
C GLU A 85 12.11 -5.76 -13.74
N ALA A 86 11.98 -5.54 -12.43
CA ALA A 86 10.69 -5.67 -11.77
C ALA A 86 9.66 -4.63 -12.27
N LEU A 87 10.10 -3.39 -12.53
CA LEU A 87 9.25 -2.37 -13.13
C LEU A 87 8.81 -2.73 -14.55
N SER A 88 9.67 -3.37 -15.35
CA SER A 88 9.29 -3.79 -16.71
C SER A 88 8.32 -4.96 -16.70
N ARG A 89 8.36 -5.83 -15.68
CA ARG A 89 7.39 -6.91 -15.47
C ARG A 89 6.01 -6.41 -15.04
N HIS A 90 5.95 -5.31 -14.30
CA HIS A 90 4.70 -4.73 -13.77
C HIS A 90 4.61 -3.22 -14.05
N PRO A 91 4.51 -2.82 -15.33
CA PRO A 91 4.56 -1.40 -15.72
C PRO A 91 3.31 -0.61 -15.29
N ASP A 92 2.22 -1.30 -14.95
CA ASP A 92 0.94 -0.73 -14.53
C ASP A 92 0.89 -0.38 -13.04
N TRP A 93 1.82 -0.91 -12.24
CA TRP A 93 1.87 -0.66 -10.80
C TRP A 93 2.32 0.78 -10.52
N PRO A 94 1.70 1.49 -9.55
CA PRO A 94 2.18 2.78 -9.11
C PRO A 94 3.61 2.68 -8.56
N VAL A 95 4.39 3.74 -8.74
CA VAL A 95 5.82 3.75 -8.37
C VAL A 95 6.10 4.89 -7.38
N ILE A 96 6.55 4.54 -6.18
CA ILE A 96 7.11 5.46 -5.20
C ILE A 96 8.64 5.37 -5.24
N PRO A 97 9.35 6.45 -5.66
CA PRO A 97 10.80 6.43 -5.79
C PRO A 97 11.49 6.34 -4.42
N MET A 98 12.70 5.80 -4.40
CA MET A 98 13.62 6.05 -3.30
C MET A 98 14.06 7.51 -3.37
N ALA A 99 13.73 8.32 -2.35
CA ALA A 99 14.00 9.75 -2.34
C ALA A 99 14.30 10.26 -0.93
N SER A 100 15.32 11.10 -0.79
CA SER A 100 15.70 11.75 0.47
C SER A 100 14.55 12.57 1.10
N GLY A 101 13.66 13.11 0.27
CA GLY A 101 12.45 13.78 0.73
C GLY A 101 11.49 12.86 1.49
N ILE A 102 11.47 11.56 1.18
CA ILE A 102 10.67 10.58 1.95
C ILE A 102 11.33 10.29 3.29
N GLU A 103 12.65 10.07 3.31
CA GLU A 103 13.41 9.86 4.56
C GLU A 103 13.29 11.07 5.50
N SER A 104 13.28 12.28 4.94
CA SER A 104 13.12 13.54 5.68
C SER A 104 11.77 13.66 6.40
N MET A 105 10.74 12.88 6.03
CA MET A 105 9.45 12.89 6.72
C MET A 105 9.59 12.52 8.20
N ALA A 106 10.49 11.58 8.53
CA ALA A 106 10.71 11.14 9.90
C ALA A 106 11.27 12.27 10.78
N VAL A 107 12.25 13.02 10.26
CA VAL A 107 12.85 14.17 10.95
C VAL A 107 11.87 15.33 11.06
N LYS A 108 11.17 15.65 9.97
CA LYS A 108 10.23 16.79 9.90
C LYS A 108 8.89 16.50 10.57
N ARG A 109 8.57 15.23 10.84
CA ARG A 109 7.25 14.77 11.32
C ARG A 109 6.09 15.28 10.47
N ALA A 110 6.29 15.34 9.17
CA ALA A 110 5.31 15.82 8.20
C ALA A 110 5.42 14.99 6.91
N PRO A 111 4.32 14.77 6.17
CA PRO A 111 4.36 14.08 4.89
C PRO A 111 5.07 14.94 3.84
N VAL A 112 5.74 14.31 2.87
CA VAL A 112 6.50 15.00 1.80
C VAL A 112 5.65 16.00 1.01
N GLY A 113 4.35 15.74 0.85
CA GLY A 113 3.42 16.67 0.21
C GLY A 113 3.25 18.00 0.95
N ALA A 114 3.46 18.03 2.27
CA ALA A 114 3.30 19.24 3.08
C ALA A 114 4.50 20.18 2.97
N PHE A 115 5.73 19.65 2.90
CA PHE A 115 6.95 20.46 2.91
C PHE A 115 7.73 20.47 1.58
N ALA A 116 7.43 19.54 0.67
CA ALA A 116 8.03 19.46 -0.66
C ALA A 116 6.98 19.08 -1.72
N PRO A 117 5.89 19.85 -1.87
CA PRO A 117 4.74 19.51 -2.73
C PRO A 117 5.09 19.36 -4.22
N ARG A 118 6.15 20.03 -4.68
CA ARG A 118 6.62 19.97 -6.07
C ARG A 118 7.62 18.86 -6.34
N SER A 119 7.96 18.04 -5.34
CA SER A 119 8.91 16.93 -5.51
C SER A 119 8.27 15.75 -6.25
N ALA A 120 9.10 14.98 -6.96
CA ALA A 120 8.68 13.74 -7.62
C ALA A 120 8.03 12.75 -6.65
N ALA A 121 8.52 12.68 -5.40
CA ALA A 121 7.93 11.85 -4.35
C ALA A 121 6.51 12.30 -3.97
N ALA A 122 6.28 13.60 -3.80
CA ALA A 122 4.95 14.14 -3.52
C ALA A 122 3.96 13.85 -4.66
N GLN A 123 4.39 14.04 -5.91
CA GLN A 123 3.58 13.71 -7.08
C GLN A 123 3.27 12.22 -7.17
N ALA A 124 4.23 11.34 -6.85
CA ALA A 124 4.02 9.90 -6.84
C ALA A 124 2.96 9.46 -5.82
N PHE A 125 2.98 10.02 -4.61
CA PHE A 125 1.92 9.76 -3.61
C PHE A 125 0.56 10.31 -4.06
N ALA A 126 0.50 11.49 -4.69
CA ALA A 126 -0.75 12.04 -5.23
C ALA A 126 -1.32 11.17 -6.36
N ASP A 127 -0.46 10.62 -7.23
CA ASP A 127 -0.88 9.69 -8.29
C ASP A 127 -1.42 8.37 -7.71
N LEU A 128 -0.74 7.82 -6.70
CA LEU A 128 -1.20 6.64 -5.97
C LEU A 128 -2.58 6.89 -5.33
N TRP A 129 -2.77 8.05 -4.68
CA TRP A 129 -4.04 8.39 -4.06
C TRP A 129 -5.19 8.45 -5.08
N ARG A 130 -4.98 9.08 -6.24
CA ARG A 130 -5.98 9.10 -7.32
C ARG A 130 -6.35 7.70 -7.80
N ARG A 131 -5.39 6.79 -7.89
CA ARG A 131 -5.63 5.39 -8.28
C ARG A 131 -6.41 4.61 -7.22
N ILE A 132 -6.12 4.86 -5.93
CA ILE A 132 -6.88 4.28 -4.82
C ILE A 132 -8.34 4.71 -4.92
N GLU A 133 -8.60 6.01 -5.06
CA GLU A 133 -9.96 6.55 -5.17
C GLU A 133 -10.71 5.99 -6.37
N HIS A 134 -10.06 5.90 -7.54
CA HIS A 134 -10.64 5.29 -8.72
C HIS A 134 -10.99 3.80 -8.51
N ARG A 135 -10.16 3.05 -7.77
CA ARG A 135 -10.42 1.63 -7.47
C ARG A 135 -11.55 1.43 -6.47
N LEU A 136 -11.72 2.36 -5.53
CA LEU A 136 -12.81 2.31 -4.54
C LEU A 136 -14.17 2.75 -5.11
N ALA A 137 -14.17 3.51 -6.21
CA ALA A 137 -15.39 3.96 -6.87
C ALA A 137 -15.93 3.00 -7.95
N ALA A 138 -15.16 1.98 -8.34
CA ALA A 138 -15.48 1.00 -9.38
C ALA A 138 -16.08 -0.27 -8.79
#